data_AF-A0A172UG65-F1
#
_entry.id   AF-A0A172UG65-F1
#
_cell.length_a   1.000
_cell.length_b   1.000
_cell.length_c   1.000
_cell.angle_alpha   90.00
_cell.angle_beta   90.00
_cell.angle_gamma   90.00
#
_symmetry.space_group_name_H-M   'P 1'
#
loop_
_entity.id
_entity.type
_entity.pdbx_description
1 polymer ?
#
loop_
_entity_poly.entity_id
_entity_poly.type
_entity_poly.pdbx_seq_one_letter_code
_entity_poly.pdbx_strand_id
1 'polypeptide(L)'
;MFFSEEEMTAAVSDLRAMGSAAIKILAESVERGEIKRKSLSQAVKKLELEGFVRVFSEGPFSEEFIIRPTLIGEDAVAEVLGYD
;
A
#
# COMPACT_ATOMS: atom_id res chain seq x y z
N MET A 1 -1.43 -15.08 -10.33
CA MET A 1 -0.56 -14.34 -11.27
C MET A 1 0.61 -13.91 -10.42
N PHE A 2 1.76 -14.57 -10.56
CA PHE A 2 2.97 -14.25 -9.80
C PHE A 2 3.68 -13.14 -10.57
N PHE A 3 4.08 -12.07 -9.89
CA PHE A 3 4.94 -11.04 -10.48
C PHE A 3 6.28 -11.67 -10.87
N SER A 4 6.91 -11.17 -11.93
CA SER A 4 8.31 -11.52 -12.20
C SER A 4 9.18 -11.14 -11.00
N GLU A 5 10.25 -11.89 -10.72
CA GLU A 5 11.25 -11.52 -9.70
C GLU A 5 11.78 -10.09 -9.90
N GLU A 6 11.88 -9.64 -11.16
CA GLU A 6 12.28 -8.28 -11.52
C GLU A 6 11.23 -7.23 -11.10
N GLU A 7 9.95 -7.52 -11.30
CA GLU A 7 8.84 -6.64 -10.92
C GLU A 7 8.73 -6.54 -9.39
N MET A 8 8.93 -7.64 -8.69
CA MET A 8 8.93 -7.67 -7.22
C MET A 8 10.13 -6.92 -6.64
N THR A 9 11.32 -7.08 -7.23
CA THR A 9 12.52 -6.33 -6.84
C THR A 9 12.33 -4.82 -7.04
N ALA A 10 11.74 -4.41 -8.17
CA ALA A 10 11.42 -3.02 -8.44
C ALA A 10 10.42 -2.48 -7.40
N ALA A 11 9.33 -3.22 -7.15
CA ALA A 11 8.30 -2.84 -6.17
C ALA A 11 8.88 -2.68 -4.74
N VAL A 12 9.75 -3.60 -4.31
CA VAL A 12 10.46 -3.51 -3.02
C VAL A 12 11.36 -2.27 -2.97
N SER A 13 12.09 -1.99 -4.06
CA SER A 13 12.94 -0.80 -4.18
C SER A 13 12.11 0.49 -4.09
N ASP A 14 11.00 0.57 -4.82
CA ASP A 14 10.12 1.73 -4.85
C ASP A 14 9.47 1.98 -3.47
N LEU A 15 8.99 0.92 -2.83
CA LEU A 15 8.43 1.00 -1.48
C LEU A 15 9.46 1.50 -0.46
N ARG A 16 10.72 1.06 -0.56
CA ARG A 16 11.82 1.60 0.27
C ARG A 16 12.10 3.07 -0.02
N ALA A 17 12.08 3.48 -1.30
CA ALA A 17 12.29 4.87 -1.70
C ALA A 17 11.19 5.82 -1.21
N MET A 18 9.96 5.33 -1.01
CA MET A 18 8.87 6.12 -0.42
C MET A 18 9.06 6.44 1.07
N GLY A 19 9.90 5.67 1.76
CA GLY A 19 10.26 5.87 3.16
C GLY A 19 9.32 5.23 4.18
N SER A 20 9.72 5.33 5.45
CA SER A 20 9.12 4.58 6.57
C SER A 20 7.64 4.87 6.83
N ALA A 21 7.14 6.05 6.47
CA ALA A 21 5.73 6.39 6.62
C ALA A 21 4.85 5.59 5.65
N ALA A 22 5.26 5.42 4.39
CA ALA A 22 4.52 4.65 3.40
C ALA A 22 4.51 3.17 3.77
N ILE A 23 5.68 2.62 4.15
CA ILE A 23 5.82 1.24 4.62
C ILE A 23 4.87 0.95 5.79
N LYS A 24 4.82 1.83 6.80
CA LYS A 24 3.91 1.65 7.94
C LYS A 24 2.44 1.66 7.55
N ILE A 25 2.04 2.56 6.64
CA ILE A 25 0.65 2.64 6.18
C ILE A 25 0.27 1.38 5.40
N LEU A 26 1.15 0.91 4.52
CA LEU A 26 0.95 -0.31 3.76
C LEU A 26 0.87 -1.52 4.70
N ALA A 27 1.80 -1.64 5.64
CA ALA A 27 1.80 -2.71 6.65
C ALA A 27 0.51 -2.71 7.47
N GLU A 28 0.08 -1.55 7.98
CA GLU A 28 -1.19 -1.41 8.72
C GLU A 28 -2.39 -1.83 7.86
N SER A 29 -2.37 -1.51 6.56
CA SER A 29 -3.40 -1.91 5.60
C SER A 29 -3.40 -3.41 5.31
N VAL A 30 -2.23 -4.05 5.30
CA VAL A 30 -2.06 -5.50 5.08
C VAL A 30 -2.52 -6.27 6.33
N GLU A 31 -2.06 -5.86 7.50
CA GLU A 31 -2.44 -6.51 8.78
C GLU A 31 -3.94 -6.44 9.04
N ARG A 32 -4.59 -5.34 8.65
CA ARG A 32 -6.03 -5.13 8.87
C ARG A 32 -6.90 -5.52 7.67
N GLY A 33 -6.29 -5.84 6.53
CA GLY A 33 -6.96 -6.04 5.23
C GLY A 33 -7.52 -4.75 4.61
N GLU A 34 -8.01 -3.81 5.40
CA GLU A 34 -8.35 -2.46 4.97
C GLU A 34 -8.20 -1.45 6.11
N ILE A 35 -7.90 -0.20 5.76
CA ILE A 35 -7.90 0.91 6.72
C ILE A 35 -8.79 2.04 6.24
N LYS A 36 -9.50 2.66 7.18
CA LYS A 36 -10.34 3.83 6.92
C LYS A 36 -9.64 5.09 7.40
N ARG A 37 -9.55 6.11 6.56
CA ARG A 37 -8.91 7.39 6.87
C ARG A 37 -9.83 8.52 6.42
N LYS A 38 -9.96 9.56 7.25
CA LYS A 38 -10.69 10.80 6.89
C LYS A 38 -9.94 11.70 5.90
N SER A 39 -8.65 11.42 5.68
CA SER A 39 -7.80 12.19 4.79
C SER A 39 -6.68 11.34 4.22
N LEU A 40 -6.35 11.57 2.96
CA LEU A 40 -5.27 10.88 2.25
C LEU A 40 -3.98 11.67 2.38
N SER A 41 -3.02 11.11 3.11
CA SER A 41 -1.67 11.67 3.17
C SER A 41 -0.97 11.53 1.81
N GLN A 42 0.08 12.32 1.59
CA GLN A 42 0.90 12.18 0.37
C GLN A 42 1.49 10.77 0.23
N ALA A 43 1.76 10.08 1.35
CA ALA A 43 2.26 8.71 1.34
C ALA A 43 1.21 7.73 0.78
N VAL A 44 -0.07 7.85 1.17
CA VAL A 44 -1.15 7.02 0.63
C VAL A 44 -1.31 7.24 -0.88
N LYS A 45 -1.26 8.50 -1.32
CA LYS A 45 -1.37 8.82 -2.75
C LYS A 45 -0.22 8.23 -3.57
N LYS A 46 1.00 8.24 -3.03
CA LYS A 46 2.16 7.59 -3.69
C LYS A 46 2.00 6.08 -3.75
N LEU A 47 1.56 5.45 -2.66
CA LEU A 47 1.27 4.02 -2.63
C LEU A 47 0.20 3.64 -3.66
N GLU A 48 -0.81 4.48 -3.84
CA GLU A 48 -1.86 4.26 -4.84
C GLU A 48 -1.35 4.43 -6.27
N LEU A 49 -0.53 5.47 -6.53
CA LEU A 49 0.05 5.73 -7.85
C LEU A 49 0.97 4.59 -8.31
N GLU A 50 1.78 4.03 -7.42
CA GLU A 50 2.63 2.88 -7.71
C GLU A 50 1.88 1.54 -7.61
N GLY A 51 0.58 1.55 -7.30
CA GLY A 51 -0.26 0.35 -7.32
C GLY A 51 -0.13 -0.57 -6.10
N PHE A 52 0.50 -0.14 -5.00
CA PHE A 52 0.58 -0.90 -3.74
C PHE A 52 -0.73 -0.91 -2.95
N VAL A 53 -1.55 0.13 -3.08
CA VAL A 53 -2.87 0.21 -2.46
C VAL A 53 -3.91 0.70 -3.45
N ARG A 54 -5.18 0.42 -3.18
CA ARG A 54 -6.32 1.06 -3.84
C ARG A 54 -7.09 1.89 -2.85
N VAL A 55 -7.46 3.10 -3.25
CA VAL A 55 -8.26 4.00 -2.43
C VAL A 55 -9.66 4.14 -3.00
N PHE A 56 -10.66 4.04 -2.13
CA PHE A 56 -12.07 4.19 -2.46
C PHE A 56 -12.70 5.20 -1.50
N SER A 57 -13.62 6.03 -1.99
CA SER A 57 -14.50 6.81 -1.10
C SER A 57 -15.67 5.93 -0.65
N GLU A 58 -16.07 5.96 0.62
CA GLU A 58 -17.26 5.21 1.10
C GLU A 58 -18.59 5.67 0.48
N GLY A 59 -18.60 6.82 -0.20
CA GLY A 59 -19.73 7.28 -0.97
C GLY A 59 -19.54 8.70 -1.48
N PRO A 60 -20.46 9.21 -2.32
CA PRO A 60 -20.38 10.56 -2.88
C PRO A 60 -20.41 11.68 -1.83
N PHE A 61 -20.82 11.37 -0.60
CA PHE A 61 -20.91 12.32 0.52
C PHE A 61 -20.11 11.85 1.74
N SER A 62 -19.34 10.76 1.64
CA SER A 62 -18.52 10.29 2.76
C SER A 62 -17.17 11.01 2.76
N GLU A 63 -16.78 11.53 3.91
CA GLU A 63 -15.43 12.08 4.14
C GLU A 63 -14.41 10.98 4.46
N GLU A 64 -14.81 9.71 4.39
CA GLU A 64 -13.96 8.57 4.69
C GLU A 64 -13.49 7.85 3.43
N PHE A 65 -12.18 7.64 3.39
CA PHE A 65 -11.48 6.88 2.37
C PHE A 65 -11.12 5.50 2.91
N ILE A 66 -11.48 4.46 2.16
CA ILE A 66 -11.06 3.09 2.38
C ILE A 66 -9.77 2.88 1.57
N ILE A 67 -8.72 2.45 2.25
CA ILE A 67 -7.46 2.06 1.64
C ILE A 67 -7.35 0.55 1.79
N ARG A 68 -7.18 -0.15 0.66
CA ARG A 68 -6.98 -1.60 0.62
C ARG A 68 -5.63 -1.92 0.01
N PRO A 69 -4.88 -2.89 0.54
CA PRO A 69 -3.65 -3.31 -0.09
C PRO A 69 -3.96 -4.06 -1.39
N THR A 70 -3.02 -4.04 -2.32
CA THR A 70 -3.02 -4.92 -3.49
C THR A 70 -2.10 -6.11 -3.24
N LEU A 71 -2.15 -7.13 -4.09
CA LEU A 71 -1.23 -8.27 -4.00
C LEU A 71 0.24 -7.81 -4.05
N ILE A 72 0.58 -6.86 -4.94
CA ILE A 72 1.93 -6.24 -4.99
C ILE A 72 2.26 -5.55 -3.66
N GLY A 73 1.28 -4.84 -3.08
CA GLY A 73 1.38 -4.22 -1.76
C GLY A 73 1.76 -5.21 -0.67
N GLU A 74 1.03 -6.32 -0.61
CA GLU A 74 1.23 -7.39 0.37
C GLU A 74 2.59 -8.05 0.21
N ASP A 75 2.92 -8.46 -1.01
CA ASP A 75 4.19 -9.11 -1.32
C ASP A 75 5.38 -8.19 -1.05
N ALA A 76 5.33 -6.94 -1.52
CA ALA A 76 6.44 -5.99 -1.35
C ALA A 76 6.65 -5.60 0.13
N VAL A 77 5.57 -5.45 0.91
CA VAL A 77 5.71 -5.11 2.33
C VAL A 77 6.24 -6.29 3.15
N ALA A 78 5.87 -7.53 2.78
CA ALA A 78 6.38 -8.74 3.41
C ALA A 78 7.89 -8.85 3.21
N GLU A 79 8.37 -8.65 1.98
CA GLU A 79 9.80 -8.61 1.65
C GLU A 79 10.55 -7.46 2.35
N VAL A 80 9.95 -6.27 2.43
CA VAL A 80 10.56 -5.12 3.11
C VAL A 80 10.69 -5.33 4.61
N LEU A 81 9.68 -5.95 5.24
CA LEU A 81 9.65 -6.19 6.67
C LEU A 81 10.31 -7.52 7.09
N GLY A 82 10.61 -8.40 6.14
CA GLY A 82 11.22 -9.71 6.38
C GLY A 82 10.24 -10.69 7.05
N TYR A 83 8.97 -10.68 6.63
CA TYR A 83 8.05 -11.75 7.00
C TYR A 83 8.40 -13.00 6.19
N ASP A 84 9.14 -13.91 6.83
CA ASP A 84 9.50 -15.26 6.34
C ASP A 84 8.34 -16.26 6.56
#